data_AF-A0A8I1NB77-F1
#
_entry.id   AF-A0A8I1NB77-F1
#
_cell.length_a   1.000
_cell.length_b   1.000
_cell.length_c   1.000
_cell.angle_alpha   90.00
_cell.angle_beta   90.00
_cell.angle_gamma   90.00
#
_symmetry.space_group_name_H-M   'P 1'
#
loop_
_entity.id
_entity.type
_entity.pdbx_description
1 polymer ?
#
loop_
_entity_poly.entity_id
_entity_poly.type
_entity_poly.pdbx_seq_one_letter_code
_entity_poly.pdbx_strand_id
1 'polypeptide(L)'
;MIIARNILIIALLAAGVAFLPNGGNVASAVMTTVTMGFLAGLAWTVYRLTYQFRTALLSLSESRRVVLYSCFGLVVLLIAGSAKMFSTGLGTLAWLLLMASALVGVWLIVSEARSY
;
A
#
# COMPACT_ATOMS: atom_id res chain seq x y z
N MET A 1 34.36 -8.44 13.12
CA MET A 1 33.72 -9.10 14.29
C MET A 1 32.39 -8.46 14.72
N ILE A 2 32.19 -7.15 14.55
CA ILE A 2 30.95 -6.47 14.99
C ILE A 2 29.70 -6.96 14.24
N ILE A 3 29.80 -7.13 12.91
CA ILE A 3 28.68 -7.61 12.08
C ILE A 3 28.25 -9.03 12.48
N ALA A 4 29.21 -9.96 12.60
CA ALA A 4 28.93 -11.34 13.00
C ALA A 4 28.28 -11.43 14.38
N ARG A 5 28.75 -10.61 15.34
CA ARG A 5 28.14 -10.50 16.68
C ARG A 5 26.71 -9.99 16.62
N ASN A 6 26.46 -8.92 15.87
CA ASN A 6 25.11 -8.34 15.75
C ASN A 6 24.14 -9.32 15.11
N ILE A 7 24.56 -10.02 14.04
CA ILE A 7 23.78 -11.06 13.39
C ILE A 7 23.45 -12.18 14.39
N LEU A 8 24.42 -12.62 15.18
CA LEU A 8 24.24 -13.70 16.16
C LEU A 8 23.29 -13.30 17.30
N ILE A 9 23.36 -12.04 17.77
CA ILE A 9 22.41 -11.50 18.75
C ILE A 9 20.99 -11.47 18.17
N ILE A 10 20.82 -10.98 16.94
CA ILE A 10 19.52 -10.94 16.27
C ILE A 10 18.97 -12.36 16.08
N ALA A 11 19.81 -13.32 15.69
CA ALA A 11 19.43 -14.71 15.50
C ALA A 11 18.99 -15.39 16.81
N LEU A 12 19.69 -15.13 17.92
CA LEU A 12 19.31 -15.67 19.24
C LEU A 12 17.99 -15.09 19.74
N LEU A 13 17.78 -13.78 19.58
CA LEU A 13 16.51 -13.14 19.91
C LEU A 13 15.37 -13.69 19.05
N ALA A 14 15.59 -13.87 17.75
CA ALA A 14 14.61 -14.46 16.84
C ALA A 14 14.28 -15.91 17.21
N ALA A 15 15.28 -16.71 17.61
CA ALA A 15 15.06 -18.06 18.11
C ALA A 15 14.20 -18.07 19.39
N GLY A 16 14.49 -17.17 20.34
CA GLY A 16 13.68 -17.02 21.55
C GLY A 16 12.21 -16.68 21.25
N VAL A 17 11.96 -15.82 20.25
CA VAL A 17 10.59 -15.51 19.79
C VAL A 17 9.94 -16.70 19.08
N ALA A 18 10.69 -17.46 18.28
CA ALA A 18 10.17 -18.63 17.56
C ALA A 18 9.70 -19.76 18.48
N PHE A 19 10.37 -19.93 19.63
CA PHE A 19 10.02 -20.95 20.62
C PHE A 19 9.10 -20.44 21.75
N LEU A 20 8.76 -19.15 21.76
CA LEU A 20 7.81 -18.60 22.73
C LEU A 20 6.38 -19.05 22.36
N PRO A 21 5.58 -19.57 23.30
CA PRO A 21 4.17 -19.81 23.05
C PRO A 21 3.51 -18.49 22.60
N ASN A 22 2.84 -18.51 21.44
CA ASN A 22 2.28 -17.35 20.73
C ASN A 22 3.26 -16.46 19.93
N GLY A 23 4.54 -16.83 19.74
CA GLY A 23 5.49 -16.05 18.93
C GLY A 23 5.01 -15.76 17.50
N GLY A 24 4.39 -16.75 16.85
CA GLY A 24 3.74 -16.58 15.54
C GLY A 24 2.61 -15.56 15.55
N ASN A 25 1.77 -15.56 16.60
CA ASN A 25 0.68 -14.57 16.75
C ASN A 25 1.21 -13.16 16.95
N VAL A 26 2.27 -12.99 17.76
CA VAL A 26 2.89 -11.67 17.97
C VAL A 26 3.51 -11.16 16.66
N ALA A 27 4.23 -12.00 15.93
CA ALA A 27 4.80 -11.63 14.63
C ALA A 27 3.72 -11.23 13.61
N SER A 28 2.63 -12.00 13.53
CA SER A 28 1.50 -11.66 12.67
C SER A 28 0.82 -10.36 13.11
N ALA A 29 0.60 -10.14 14.40
CA ALA A 29 -0.01 -8.92 14.92
C ALA A 29 0.84 -7.68 14.63
N VAL A 30 2.17 -7.78 14.80
CA VAL A 30 3.11 -6.70 14.46
C VAL A 30 3.06 -6.41 12.96
N MET A 31 3.11 -7.45 12.12
CA MET A 31 3.02 -7.28 10.67
C MET A 31 1.71 -6.63 10.24
N THR A 32 0.57 -7.11 10.76
CA THR A 32 -0.74 -6.52 10.51
C THR A 32 -0.79 -5.06 10.95
N THR A 33 -0.26 -4.74 12.13
CA THR A 33 -0.23 -3.35 12.64
C THR A 33 0.59 -2.45 11.73
N VAL A 34 1.76 -2.91 11.26
CA VAL A 34 2.60 -2.17 10.31
C VAL A 34 1.88 -1.98 8.98
N THR A 35 1.23 -3.04 8.44
CA THR A 35 0.45 -2.93 7.20
C THR A 35 -0.71 -1.95 7.34
N MET A 36 -1.47 -2.02 8.44
CA MET A 36 -2.58 -1.09 8.71
C MET A 36 -2.08 0.35 8.88
N GLY A 37 -0.96 0.55 9.57
CA GLY A 37 -0.31 1.86 9.69
C GLY A 37 0.12 2.43 8.34
N PHE A 38 0.67 1.59 7.46
CA PHE A 38 1.02 1.97 6.09
C PHE A 38 -0.21 2.36 5.27
N LEU A 39 -1.28 1.55 5.32
CA LEU A 39 -2.55 1.86 4.63
C LEU A 39 -3.19 3.15 5.16
N ALA A 40 -3.16 3.37 6.47
CA ALA A 40 -3.62 4.62 7.08
C ALA A 40 -2.78 5.82 6.60
N GLY A 41 -1.45 5.66 6.47
CA GLY A 41 -0.55 6.66 5.90
C GLY A 41 -0.89 6.99 4.43
N LEU A 42 -1.24 6.01 3.62
CA LEU A 42 -1.71 6.23 2.25
C LEU A 42 -3.04 7.00 2.22
N ALA A 43 -4.01 6.60 3.03
CA ALA A 43 -5.30 7.30 3.14
C ALA A 43 -5.10 8.76 3.58
N TRP A 44 -4.23 8.98 4.57
CA TRP A 44 -3.84 10.32 5.01
C TRP A 44 -3.16 11.14 3.91
N THR A 45 -2.29 10.51 3.11
CA THR A 45 -1.62 11.17 1.98
C THR A 45 -2.62 11.62 0.92
N VAL A 46 -3.58 10.77 0.56
CA VAL A 46 -4.67 11.12 -0.37
C VAL A 46 -5.47 12.28 0.19
N TYR A 47 -5.87 12.22 1.46
CA TYR A 47 -6.56 13.31 2.16
C TYR A 47 -5.75 14.61 2.06
N ARG A 48 -4.47 14.60 2.44
CA ARG A 48 -3.59 15.78 2.39
C ARG A 48 -3.43 16.35 0.99
N LEU A 49 -3.33 15.49 -0.04
CA LEU A 49 -3.27 15.93 -1.44
C LEU A 49 -4.60 16.58 -1.87
N THR A 50 -5.73 16.03 -1.47
CA THR A 50 -7.05 16.62 -1.75
C THR A 50 -7.20 18.01 -1.14
N TYR A 51 -6.70 18.22 0.08
CA TYR A 51 -6.71 19.55 0.70
C TYR A 51 -5.78 20.54 0.01
N GLN A 52 -4.57 20.11 -0.37
CA GLN A 52 -3.59 20.97 -1.03
C GLN A 52 -4.02 21.38 -2.44
N PHE A 53 -4.55 20.43 -3.22
CA PHE A 53 -4.95 20.63 -4.61
C PHE A 53 -6.47 20.80 -4.76
N ARG A 54 -7.15 21.29 -3.72
CA ARG A 54 -8.63 21.40 -3.72
C ARG A 54 -9.15 22.24 -4.89
N THR A 55 -8.50 23.34 -5.20
CA THR A 55 -8.87 24.23 -6.32
C THR A 55 -8.74 23.53 -7.66
N ALA A 56 -7.62 22.83 -7.89
CA ALA A 56 -7.40 22.02 -9.08
C ALA A 56 -8.38 20.84 -9.17
N LEU A 57 -8.74 20.22 -8.05
CA LEU A 57 -9.73 19.14 -8.04
C LEU A 57 -11.15 19.64 -8.33
N LEU A 58 -11.49 20.87 -7.94
CA LEU A 58 -12.80 21.47 -8.21
C LEU A 58 -12.96 21.91 -9.67
N SER A 59 -11.87 22.17 -10.40
CA SER A 59 -11.94 22.45 -11.84
C SER A 59 -12.13 21.19 -12.69
N LEU A 60 -11.87 20.00 -12.14
CA LEU A 60 -12.20 18.74 -12.79
C LEU A 60 -13.72 18.50 -12.79
N SER A 61 -14.21 17.90 -13.88
CA SER A 61 -15.59 17.38 -13.92
C SER A 61 -15.82 16.31 -12.86
N GLU A 62 -17.07 16.20 -12.39
CA GLU A 62 -17.46 15.26 -11.35
C GLU A 62 -17.08 13.81 -11.68
N SER A 63 -17.32 13.37 -12.92
CA SER A 63 -16.96 12.03 -13.39
C SER A 63 -15.45 11.75 -13.26
N ARG A 64 -14.58 12.72 -13.60
CA ARG A 64 -13.13 12.55 -13.50
C ARG A 64 -12.66 12.47 -12.05
N ARG A 65 -13.27 13.26 -11.16
CA ARG A 65 -12.99 13.20 -9.73
C ARG A 65 -13.32 11.82 -9.15
N VAL A 66 -14.49 11.26 -9.52
CA VAL A 66 -14.90 9.92 -9.09
C VAL A 66 -13.91 8.85 -9.58
N VAL A 67 -13.46 8.94 -10.83
CA VAL A 67 -12.45 8.01 -11.37
C VAL A 67 -11.13 8.13 -10.59
N LEU A 68 -10.66 9.34 -10.34
CA LEU A 68 -9.41 9.57 -9.60
C LEU A 68 -9.48 8.96 -8.18
N TYR A 69 -10.58 9.19 -7.45
CA TYR A 69 -10.76 8.60 -6.11
C TYR A 69 -10.89 7.08 -6.17
N SER A 70 -11.53 6.55 -7.22
CA SER A 70 -11.62 5.10 -7.44
C SER A 70 -10.25 4.48 -7.70
N CYS A 71 -9.36 5.15 -8.45
CA CYS A 71 -7.99 4.68 -8.66
C CYS A 71 -7.20 4.58 -7.33
N PHE A 72 -7.27 5.61 -6.48
CA PHE A 72 -6.64 5.55 -5.16
C PHE A 72 -7.23 4.46 -4.27
N GLY A 73 -8.56 4.31 -4.27
CA GLY A 73 -9.24 3.23 -3.55
C GLY A 73 -8.81 1.84 -4.04
N LEU A 74 -8.67 1.67 -5.35
CA LEU A 74 -8.21 0.42 -5.95
C LEU A 74 -6.77 0.09 -5.55
N VAL A 75 -5.85 1.06 -5.54
CA VAL A 75 -4.47 0.85 -5.06
C VAL A 75 -4.45 0.38 -3.61
N VAL A 76 -5.22 1.02 -2.73
CA VAL A 76 -5.33 0.63 -1.32
C VAL A 76 -5.88 -0.80 -1.18
N LEU A 77 -6.93 -1.14 -1.93
CA LEU A 77 -7.52 -2.47 -1.93
C LEU A 77 -6.53 -3.54 -2.40
N LEU A 78 -5.76 -3.26 -3.47
CA LEU A 78 -4.76 -4.18 -4.01
C LEU A 78 -3.61 -4.41 -3.02
N ILE A 79 -3.17 -3.39 -2.29
CA ILE A 79 -2.13 -3.55 -1.26
C ILE A 79 -2.67 -4.43 -0.12
N ALA A 80 -3.88 -4.16 0.37
CA ALA A 80 -4.51 -4.94 1.43
C ALA A 80 -4.75 -6.40 1.04
N GLY A 81 -5.13 -6.66 -0.22
CA GLY A 81 -5.39 -8.00 -0.76
C GLY A 81 -4.15 -8.72 -1.32
N SER A 82 -2.98 -8.09 -1.32
CA SER A 82 -1.77 -8.60 -1.99
C SER A 82 -1.39 -10.02 -1.59
N ALA A 83 -1.44 -10.34 -0.28
CA ALA A 83 -1.11 -11.66 0.23
C ALA A 83 -2.02 -12.77 -0.33
N LYS A 84 -3.31 -12.47 -0.55
CA LYS A 84 -4.25 -13.41 -1.17
C LYS A 84 -4.05 -13.50 -2.68
N MET A 85 -3.85 -12.37 -3.36
CA MET A 85 -3.66 -12.37 -4.81
C MET A 85 -2.36 -13.07 -5.23
N PHE A 86 -1.27 -12.90 -4.48
CA PHE A 86 0.01 -13.56 -4.77
C PHE A 86 0.06 -15.05 -4.42
N SER A 87 -0.99 -15.60 -3.79
CA SER A 87 -1.07 -17.04 -3.54
C SER A 87 -1.31 -17.88 -4.80
N THR A 88 -1.74 -17.25 -5.90
CA THR A 88 -2.01 -17.93 -7.18
C THR A 88 -1.39 -17.15 -8.34
N GLY A 89 -0.95 -17.84 -9.40
CA GLY A 89 -0.41 -17.18 -10.59
C GLY A 89 -1.42 -16.24 -11.26
N LEU A 90 -2.69 -16.65 -11.37
CA LEU A 90 -3.77 -15.83 -11.91
C LEU A 90 -4.01 -14.57 -11.07
N GLY A 91 -4.01 -14.72 -9.73
CA GLY A 91 -4.16 -13.59 -8.82
C GLY A 91 -3.03 -12.58 -8.96
N THR A 92 -1.77 -13.03 -9.10
CA THR A 92 -0.63 -12.15 -9.35
C THR A 92 -0.79 -11.36 -10.65
N LEU A 93 -1.24 -12.01 -11.74
CA LEU A 93 -1.48 -11.33 -13.01
C LEU A 93 -2.61 -10.29 -12.91
N ALA A 94 -3.72 -10.65 -12.27
CA ALA A 94 -4.82 -9.73 -12.03
C ALA A 94 -4.38 -8.54 -11.18
N TRP A 95 -3.58 -8.78 -10.14
CA TRP A 95 -3.02 -7.72 -9.30
C TRP A 95 -2.17 -6.74 -10.11
N LEU A 96 -1.27 -7.24 -10.96
CA LEU A 96 -0.42 -6.41 -11.81
C LEU A 96 -1.24 -5.59 -12.80
N LEU A 97 -2.22 -6.19 -13.47
CA LEU A 97 -3.08 -5.49 -14.42
C LEU A 97 -3.91 -4.39 -13.75
N LEU A 98 -4.51 -4.68 -12.60
CA LEU A 98 -5.31 -3.72 -11.84
C LEU A 98 -4.44 -2.59 -11.26
N MET A 99 -3.23 -2.91 -10.81
CA MET A 99 -2.29 -1.90 -10.32
C MET A 99 -1.84 -0.98 -11.47
N ALA A 100 -1.47 -1.56 -12.61
CA ALA A 100 -1.08 -0.80 -13.79
C ALA A 100 -2.22 0.10 -14.28
N SER A 101 -3.46 -0.41 -14.35
CA SER A 101 -4.61 0.38 -14.80
C SER A 101 -4.93 1.53 -13.83
N ALA A 102 -4.81 1.31 -12.52
CA ALA A 102 -4.98 2.36 -11.52
C ALA A 102 -3.94 3.48 -11.70
N LEU A 103 -2.67 3.13 -11.88
CA LEU A 103 -1.58 4.10 -12.08
C LEU A 103 -1.74 4.86 -13.40
N VAL A 104 -2.11 4.17 -14.48
CA VAL A 104 -2.39 4.80 -15.78
C VAL A 104 -3.58 5.75 -15.68
N GLY A 105 -4.64 5.37 -14.98
CA GLY A 105 -5.81 6.22 -14.75
C GLY A 105 -5.45 7.52 -14.02
N VAL A 106 -4.63 7.44 -12.96
CA VAL A 106 -4.11 8.64 -12.27
C VAL A 106 -3.25 9.48 -13.22
N TRP A 107 -2.33 8.84 -13.96
CA TRP A 107 -1.42 9.54 -14.86
C TRP A 107 -2.17 10.29 -15.98
N LEU A 108 -3.17 9.68 -16.59
CA LEU A 108 -4.02 10.30 -17.63
C LEU A 108 -4.75 11.53 -17.09
N ILE A 109 -5.36 11.44 -15.90
CA ILE A 109 -6.08 12.57 -15.31
C ILE A 109 -5.12 13.72 -14.99
N VAL A 110 -3.94 13.40 -14.44
CA VAL A 110 -2.94 14.41 -14.08
C VAL A 110 -2.28 15.04 -15.31
N SER A 111 -2.02 14.26 -16.37
CA SER A 111 -1.43 14.79 -17.61
C SER A 111 -2.40 15.73 -18.32
N GLU A 112 -3.69 15.37 -18.40
CA GLU A 112 -4.73 16.25 -18.92
C GLU A 112 -4.85 17.54 -18.12
N ALA A 113 -4.86 17.45 -16.78
CA ALA A 113 -4.94 18.63 -15.91
C ALA A 113 -3.76 19.61 -16.06
N ARG A 114 -2.60 19.13 -16.56
CA ARG A 114 -1.42 19.97 -16.84
C ARG A 114 -1.41 20.58 -18.24
N SER A 115 -2.26 20.08 -19.13
CA SER A 115 -2.32 20.53 -20.53
C SER A 115 -3.25 21.73 -20.76
N TYR A 116 -4.01 22.11 -19.73
CA TYR A 116 -4.84 23.33 -19.67
C TYR A 116 -4.10 24.43 -18.91
#